data_AF-A0A3D5DLP3-F1
#
_entry.id   AF-A0A3D5DLP3-F1
#
_cell.length_a   1.000
_cell.length_b   1.000
_cell.length_c   1.000
_cell.angle_alpha   90.00
_cell.angle_beta   90.00
_cell.angle_gamma   90.00
#
_symmetry.space_group_name_H-M   'P 1'
#
loop_
_entity.id
_entity.type
_entity.pdbx_description
1 polymer ?
#
loop_
_entity_poly.entity_id
_entity_poly.type
_entity_poly.pdbx_seq_one_letter_code
_entity_poly.pdbx_strand_id
1 'polypeptide(L)'
;MTFEEGLAAWLPRQRWFAGKGTPIDDVTIVSDTVLVDAEPGLRHLIVAVSQGGGADRYQVLAGLRAAIPDELKHAVIGPAGHGLTAYDGLYDPHLTRRLLQAMAGQETIGPVRFAVEPETMIDTSLDSLVLTSEQSNTSLLFGENGILKVFRRPSPGPNPDLEVPRALARLGSRHVAPPLGWVETTMDGRATVLAVLSTYLRSAADGWSLAATSVRDLYAGQSARAAEAGGDFAPEAHRLGEATAEVHRDLAEAFGTDELPVAAHQELAEQMQGRLDTAVIAVPALVPY
;
A
#
# COMPACT_ATOMS: atom_id res chain seq x y z
N MET A 1 1.98 17.01 -26.14
CA MET A 1 2.12 15.98 -25.11
C MET A 1 0.72 15.68 -24.58
N THR A 2 0.20 14.48 -24.81
CA THR A 2 -1.06 14.03 -24.22
C THR A 2 -0.85 13.70 -22.74
N PHE A 3 -1.94 13.49 -22.00
CA PHE A 3 -1.84 13.13 -20.58
C PHE A 3 -1.26 11.71 -20.41
N GLU A 4 -1.61 10.79 -21.30
CA GLU A 4 -1.07 9.42 -21.37
C GLU A 4 0.43 9.42 -21.66
N GLU A 5 0.92 10.28 -22.55
CA GLU A 5 2.37 10.45 -22.79
C GLU A 5 3.10 10.94 -21.52
N GLY A 6 2.48 11.84 -20.75
CA GLY A 6 2.98 12.28 -19.45
C GLY A 6 3.04 11.13 -18.44
N LEU A 7 1.97 10.32 -18.36
CA LEU A 7 1.91 9.12 -17.51
C LEU A 7 2.98 8.10 -17.90
N ALA A 8 3.17 7.83 -19.19
CA ALA A 8 4.18 6.92 -19.72
C ALA A 8 5.61 7.35 -19.32
N ALA A 9 5.89 8.65 -19.29
CA ALA A 9 7.17 9.19 -18.84
C ALA A 9 7.31 9.25 -17.30
N TRP A 10 6.20 9.36 -16.58
CA TRP A 10 6.17 9.50 -15.12
C TRP A 10 6.20 8.16 -14.37
N LEU A 11 5.44 7.16 -14.83
CA LEU A 11 5.30 5.86 -14.18
C LEU A 11 6.64 5.13 -13.94
N PRO A 12 7.56 5.01 -14.92
CA PRO A 12 8.84 4.33 -14.72
C PRO A 12 9.74 4.97 -13.66
N ARG A 13 9.55 6.27 -13.38
CA ARG A 13 10.31 7.01 -12.36
C ARG A 13 9.81 6.71 -10.94
N GLN A 14 8.66 6.07 -10.80
CA GLN A 14 8.08 5.79 -9.50
C GLN A 14 8.72 4.55 -8.88
N ARG A 15 8.98 4.62 -7.57
CA ARG A 15 9.58 3.50 -6.83
C ARG A 15 8.72 2.23 -6.89
N TRP A 16 7.41 2.40 -6.82
CA TRP A 16 6.39 1.35 -6.78
C TRP A 16 6.01 0.79 -8.15
N PHE A 17 6.53 1.35 -9.24
CA PHE A 17 6.29 0.81 -10.58
C PHE A 17 7.04 -0.51 -10.72
N ALA A 18 6.31 -1.59 -11.03
CA ALA A 18 6.85 -2.95 -11.03
C ALA A 18 7.55 -3.31 -12.35
N GLY A 19 7.15 -2.71 -13.47
CA GLY A 19 7.69 -3.01 -14.80
C GLY A 19 9.01 -2.32 -15.15
N LYS A 20 9.87 -2.10 -14.16
CA LYS A 20 11.18 -1.46 -14.36
C LYS A 20 12.09 -2.32 -15.22
N GLY A 21 12.85 -1.68 -16.10
CA GLY A 21 13.78 -2.36 -17.01
C GLY A 21 13.13 -2.91 -18.28
N THR A 22 11.80 -2.92 -18.37
CA THR A 22 11.06 -3.24 -19.60
C THR A 22 10.50 -1.95 -20.20
N PRO A 23 10.61 -1.71 -21.52
CA PRO A 23 9.95 -0.58 -22.17
C PRO A 23 8.42 -0.63 -21.99
N ILE A 24 7.78 0.54 -22.01
CA ILE A 24 6.32 0.63 -22.06
C ILE A 24 5.87 0.61 -23.52
N ASP A 25 5.02 -0.34 -23.87
CA ASP A 25 4.47 -0.50 -25.22
C ASP A 25 3.25 0.42 -25.42
N ASP A 26 2.39 0.52 -24.41
CA ASP A 26 1.18 1.35 -24.43
C ASP A 26 0.75 1.79 -23.01
N VAL A 27 0.09 2.96 -22.92
CA VAL A 27 -0.56 3.47 -21.70
C VAL A 27 -1.98 3.90 -22.05
N THR A 28 -2.96 3.25 -21.41
CA THR A 28 -4.37 3.55 -21.61
C THR A 28 -5.05 3.85 -20.26
N ILE A 29 -5.77 4.97 -20.18
CA ILE A 29 -6.65 5.26 -19.03
C ILE A 29 -7.93 4.45 -19.21
N VAL A 30 -8.12 3.40 -18.40
CA VAL A 30 -9.27 2.49 -18.49
C VAL A 30 -10.43 2.87 -17.57
N SER A 31 -10.17 3.70 -16.55
CA SER A 31 -11.18 4.31 -15.71
C SER A 31 -10.73 5.70 -15.31
N ASP A 32 -11.68 6.63 -15.29
CA ASP A 32 -11.43 8.03 -15.01
C ASP A 32 -12.61 8.65 -14.25
N THR A 33 -12.43 8.85 -12.95
CA THR A 33 -13.47 9.31 -12.04
C THR A 33 -13.10 10.67 -11.47
N VAL A 34 -13.93 11.68 -11.68
CA VAL A 34 -13.74 13.02 -11.10
C VAL A 34 -14.18 13.01 -9.64
N LEU A 35 -13.23 13.17 -8.71
CA LEU A 35 -13.49 13.23 -7.26
C LEU A 35 -13.68 14.68 -6.78
N VAL A 36 -13.04 15.64 -7.46
CA VAL A 36 -13.20 17.09 -7.25
C VAL A 36 -13.26 17.76 -8.61
N ASP A 37 -14.40 18.37 -8.92
CA ASP A 37 -14.63 19.17 -10.12
C ASP A 37 -14.48 20.67 -9.80
N ALA A 38 -13.26 21.06 -9.43
CA ALA A 38 -12.88 22.44 -9.06
C ALA A 38 -11.39 22.66 -9.36
N GLU A 39 -10.85 23.83 -8.99
CA GLU A 39 -9.39 24.07 -8.99
C GLU A 39 -8.91 24.30 -7.53
N PRO A 40 -8.00 23.46 -7.00
CA PRO A 40 -7.43 22.26 -7.65
C PRO A 40 -8.47 21.16 -7.88
N GLY A 41 -8.33 20.45 -8.99
CA GLY A 41 -9.16 19.30 -9.33
C GLY A 41 -8.51 17.99 -8.89
N LEU A 42 -9.31 16.93 -8.76
CA LEU A 42 -8.81 15.59 -8.42
C LEU A 42 -9.53 14.53 -9.25
N ARG A 43 -8.76 13.70 -9.93
CA ARG A 43 -9.24 12.55 -10.69
C ARG A 43 -8.63 11.27 -10.15
N HIS A 44 -9.46 10.25 -9.98
CA HIS A 44 -9.04 8.88 -9.72
C HIS A 44 -8.96 8.13 -11.05
N LEU A 45 -7.78 7.64 -11.37
CA LEU A 45 -7.49 6.96 -12.63
C LEU A 45 -7.10 5.51 -12.36
N ILE A 46 -7.61 4.60 -13.19
CA ILE A 46 -7.00 3.29 -13.39
C ILE A 46 -6.32 3.32 -14.75
N VAL A 47 -5.01 3.10 -14.76
CA VAL A 47 -4.15 3.19 -15.94
C VAL A 47 -3.63 1.79 -16.26
N ALA A 48 -3.99 1.26 -17.42
CA ALA A 48 -3.41 0.04 -17.96
C ALA A 48 -2.09 0.36 -18.66
N VAL A 49 -1.03 -0.37 -18.33
CA VAL A 49 0.31 -0.23 -18.88
C VAL A 49 0.68 -1.56 -19.51
N SER A 50 0.87 -1.57 -20.82
CA SER A 50 1.25 -2.77 -21.57
C SER A 50 2.77 -2.86 -21.67
N GLN A 51 3.34 -4.00 -21.29
CA GLN A 51 4.79 -4.28 -21.33
C GLN A 51 5.05 -5.76 -21.59
N GLY A 52 5.92 -6.08 -22.55
CA GLY A 52 6.45 -7.43 -22.70
C GLY A 52 5.38 -8.51 -22.95
N GLY A 53 4.28 -8.12 -23.60
CA GLY A 53 3.15 -9.01 -23.90
C GLY A 53 2.12 -9.16 -22.77
N GLY A 54 2.29 -8.48 -21.63
CA GLY A 54 1.31 -8.40 -20.54
C GLY A 54 0.82 -6.98 -20.32
N ALA A 55 -0.19 -6.81 -19.46
CA ALA A 55 -0.67 -5.50 -19.04
C ALA A 55 -0.92 -5.45 -17.53
N ASP A 56 -0.39 -4.43 -16.88
CA ASP A 56 -0.60 -4.14 -15.47
C ASP A 56 -1.50 -2.92 -15.29
N ARG A 57 -2.34 -2.93 -14.26
CA ARG A 57 -3.21 -1.80 -13.93
C ARG A 57 -2.71 -1.07 -12.69
N TYR A 58 -2.53 0.24 -12.83
CA TYR A 58 -2.05 1.12 -11.78
C TYR A 58 -3.12 2.14 -11.41
N GLN A 59 -3.26 2.41 -10.11
CA GLN A 59 -4.08 3.49 -9.60
C GLN A 59 -3.27 4.78 -9.49
N VAL A 60 -3.79 5.86 -10.07
CA VAL A 60 -3.20 7.20 -10.00
C VAL A 60 -4.25 8.22 -9.57
N LEU A 61 -3.95 8.99 -8.53
CA LEU A 61 -4.79 10.09 -8.07
C LEU A 61 -4.18 11.36 -8.66
N ALA A 62 -4.72 11.82 -9.79
CA ALA A 62 -4.18 12.95 -10.51
C ALA A 62 -4.81 14.26 -10.01
N GLY A 63 -4.01 15.07 -9.32
CA GLY A 63 -4.35 16.45 -9.03
C GLY A 63 -4.18 17.32 -10.27
N LEU A 64 -5.05 18.32 -10.45
CA LEU A 64 -5.05 19.22 -11.61
C LEU A 64 -5.01 20.68 -11.15
N ARG A 65 -4.07 21.47 -11.67
CA ARG A 65 -3.92 22.91 -11.38
C ARG A 65 -3.39 23.65 -12.62
N ALA A 66 -3.76 24.92 -12.79
CA ALA A 66 -3.16 25.79 -13.81
C ALA A 66 -1.72 26.17 -13.45
N ALA A 67 -1.45 26.41 -12.16
CA ALA A 67 -0.12 26.68 -11.62
C ALA A 67 0.21 25.73 -10.48
N ILE A 68 1.34 25.02 -10.61
CA ILE A 68 1.82 24.05 -9.61
C ILE A 68 2.66 24.80 -8.56
N PRO A 69 2.26 24.77 -7.26
CA PRO A 69 3.09 25.28 -6.16
C PRO A 69 4.48 24.65 -6.12
N ASP A 70 5.46 25.38 -5.61
CA ASP A 70 6.86 24.92 -5.57
C ASP A 70 7.01 23.58 -4.82
N GLU A 71 6.29 23.41 -3.71
CA GLU A 71 6.29 22.18 -2.93
C GLU A 71 5.78 20.96 -3.71
N LEU A 72 4.96 21.12 -4.77
CA LEU A 72 4.37 20.03 -5.55
C LEU A 72 5.11 19.74 -6.86
N LYS A 73 6.14 20.53 -7.22
CA LYS A 73 6.89 20.36 -8.49
C LYS A 73 7.51 18.98 -8.64
N HIS A 74 7.92 18.36 -7.54
CA HIS A 74 8.50 17.02 -7.54
C HIS A 74 7.49 15.92 -7.90
N ALA A 75 6.19 16.19 -7.76
CA ALA A 75 5.09 15.25 -8.01
C ALA A 75 4.47 15.40 -9.41
N VAL A 76 5.00 16.27 -10.27
CA VAL A 76 4.43 16.56 -11.60
C VAL A 76 4.47 15.33 -12.51
N ILE A 77 3.31 15.03 -13.10
CA ILE A 77 3.12 14.00 -14.12
C ILE A 77 3.36 14.62 -15.49
N GLY A 78 2.67 15.73 -15.80
CA GLY A 78 2.80 16.42 -17.10
C GLY A 78 1.56 17.27 -17.45
N PRO A 79 1.50 17.83 -18.67
CA PRO A 79 0.33 18.59 -19.12
C PRO A 79 -0.93 17.73 -19.17
N ALA A 80 -2.08 18.29 -18.77
CA ALA A 80 -3.38 17.60 -18.71
C ALA A 80 -4.43 18.19 -19.68
N GLY A 81 -4.01 19.08 -20.58
CA GLY A 81 -4.91 19.82 -21.48
C GLY A 81 -5.52 21.07 -20.83
N HIS A 82 -6.13 21.93 -21.65
CA HIS A 82 -6.83 23.15 -21.21
C HIS A 82 -6.00 24.11 -20.32
N GLY A 83 -4.68 24.11 -20.46
CA GLY A 83 -3.77 24.92 -19.63
C GLY A 83 -3.52 24.35 -18.22
N LEU A 84 -4.02 23.16 -17.91
CA LEU A 84 -3.79 22.48 -16.63
C LEU A 84 -2.57 21.57 -16.69
N THR A 85 -1.94 21.39 -15.53
CA THR A 85 -0.86 20.44 -15.27
C THR A 85 -1.34 19.39 -14.28
N ALA A 86 -1.11 18.13 -14.60
CA ALA A 86 -1.34 16.99 -13.72
C ALA A 86 -0.12 16.71 -12.84
N TYR A 87 -0.40 16.35 -11.60
CA TYR A 87 0.57 15.91 -10.59
C TYR A 87 -0.05 14.81 -9.73
N ASP A 88 0.78 14.10 -8.97
CA ASP A 88 0.31 13.09 -8.03
C ASP A 88 -0.37 13.76 -6.83
N GLY A 89 -1.70 13.75 -6.84
CA GLY A 89 -2.57 14.42 -5.88
C GLY A 89 -2.45 13.89 -4.45
N LEU A 90 -1.80 12.73 -4.26
CA LEU A 90 -1.45 12.23 -2.92
C LEU A 90 -0.46 13.12 -2.17
N TYR A 91 0.28 13.98 -2.86
CA TYR A 91 1.19 14.95 -2.24
C TYR A 91 0.51 16.28 -1.87
N ASP A 92 -0.75 16.50 -2.22
CA ASP A 92 -1.48 17.75 -1.94
C ASP A 92 -2.48 17.56 -0.79
N PRO A 93 -2.20 18.08 0.43
CA PRO A 93 -3.09 17.96 1.57
C PRO A 93 -4.51 18.49 1.33
N HIS A 94 -4.67 19.47 0.42
CA HIS A 94 -5.99 19.98 0.09
C HIS A 94 -6.84 18.94 -0.63
N LEU A 95 -6.23 18.16 -1.53
CA LEU A 95 -6.90 17.10 -2.26
C LEU A 95 -7.05 15.82 -1.43
N THR A 96 -6.09 15.47 -0.58
CA THR A 96 -6.19 14.25 0.24
C THR A 96 -7.26 14.35 1.33
N ARG A 97 -7.54 15.55 1.85
CA ARG A 97 -8.71 15.80 2.73
C ARG A 97 -10.02 15.36 2.10
N ARG A 98 -10.17 15.49 0.77
CA ARG A 98 -11.36 15.01 0.06
C ARG A 98 -11.59 13.52 0.25
N LEU A 99 -10.52 12.72 0.32
CA LEU A 99 -10.60 11.27 0.52
C LEU A 99 -11.18 10.95 1.91
N LEU A 100 -10.74 11.67 2.94
CA LEU A 100 -11.30 11.53 4.30
C LEU A 100 -12.76 11.94 4.35
N GLN A 101 -13.13 13.05 3.69
CA GLN A 101 -14.52 13.50 3.59
C GLN A 101 -15.40 12.46 2.91
N ALA A 102 -14.94 11.87 1.80
CA ALA A 102 -15.64 10.81 1.08
C ALA A 102 -15.82 9.56 1.94
N MET A 103 -14.79 9.16 2.69
CA MET A 103 -14.88 8.06 3.66
C MET A 103 -15.88 8.36 4.77
N ALA A 104 -15.78 9.51 5.43
CA ALA A 104 -16.70 9.90 6.51
C ALA A 104 -18.16 9.95 6.04
N GLY A 105 -18.39 10.42 4.80
CA GLY A 105 -19.69 10.43 4.14
C GLY A 105 -20.14 9.09 3.57
N GLN A 106 -19.28 8.06 3.57
CA GLN A 106 -19.49 6.77 2.90
C GLN A 106 -19.97 6.93 1.45
N GLU A 107 -19.35 7.86 0.74
CA GLU A 107 -19.79 8.27 -0.59
C GLU A 107 -19.57 7.18 -1.64
N THR A 108 -20.38 7.22 -2.70
CA THR A 108 -20.11 6.50 -3.96
C THR A 108 -20.01 7.52 -5.08
N ILE A 109 -18.83 7.59 -5.72
CA ILE A 109 -18.53 8.54 -6.79
C ILE A 109 -18.16 7.74 -8.03
N GLY A 110 -19.10 7.65 -8.97
CA GLY A 110 -18.95 6.75 -10.13
C GLY A 110 -18.71 5.30 -9.67
N PRO A 111 -17.65 4.63 -10.15
CA PRO A 111 -17.32 3.26 -9.77
C PRO A 111 -16.53 3.16 -8.44
N VAL A 112 -16.21 4.28 -7.79
CA VAL A 112 -15.41 4.32 -6.56
C VAL A 112 -16.33 4.43 -5.36
N ARG A 113 -16.25 3.45 -4.45
CA ARG A 113 -17.03 3.42 -3.21
C ARG A 113 -16.10 3.62 -2.01
N PHE A 114 -16.52 4.49 -1.10
CA PHE A 114 -15.84 4.75 0.15
C PHE A 114 -16.65 4.13 1.29
N ALA A 115 -15.96 3.44 2.20
CA ALA A 115 -16.58 2.74 3.32
C ALA A 115 -15.78 2.97 4.61
N VAL A 116 -16.47 2.85 5.75
CA VAL A 116 -15.88 2.93 7.09
C VAL A 116 -16.36 1.74 7.92
N GLU A 117 -15.57 1.34 8.91
CA GLU A 117 -16.08 0.42 9.93
C GLU A 117 -17.22 1.09 10.73
N PRO A 118 -18.21 0.31 11.21
CA PRO A 118 -19.24 0.82 12.09
C PRO A 118 -18.66 1.59 13.27
N GLU A 119 -19.34 2.66 13.68
CA GLU A 119 -18.97 3.51 14.83
C GLU A 119 -17.64 4.26 14.71
N THR A 120 -16.94 4.14 13.57
CA THR A 120 -15.72 4.89 13.30
C THR A 120 -16.05 6.34 12.95
N MET A 121 -15.41 7.27 13.65
CA MET A 121 -15.43 8.69 13.33
C MET A 121 -14.11 9.10 12.68
N ILE A 122 -14.17 9.66 11.48
CA ILE A 122 -13.00 10.18 10.76
C ILE A 122 -12.97 11.70 10.91
N ASP A 123 -11.87 12.22 11.48
CA ASP A 123 -11.60 13.66 11.45
C ASP A 123 -11.15 14.07 10.04
N THR A 124 -12.04 14.76 9.34
CA THR A 124 -11.85 15.15 7.94
C THR A 124 -11.06 16.46 7.79
N SER A 125 -10.68 17.10 8.89
CA SER A 125 -9.90 18.34 8.89
C SER A 125 -8.38 18.12 8.84
N LEU A 126 -7.93 16.86 8.97
CA LEU A 126 -6.53 16.50 9.08
C LEU A 126 -5.77 16.63 7.76
N ASP A 127 -4.58 17.21 7.84
CA ASP A 127 -3.63 17.26 6.73
C ASP A 127 -2.88 15.94 6.61
N SER A 128 -2.58 15.56 5.37
CA SER A 128 -1.78 14.36 5.09
C SER A 128 -0.29 14.63 5.03
N LEU A 129 0.53 13.71 5.53
CA LEU A 129 1.95 13.61 5.26
C LEU A 129 2.28 12.32 4.51
N VAL A 130 2.97 12.41 3.36
CA VAL A 130 3.37 11.22 2.59
C VAL A 130 4.53 10.50 3.28
N LEU A 131 4.39 9.20 3.52
CA LEU A 131 5.46 8.32 3.98
C LEU A 131 6.20 7.70 2.80
N THR A 132 7.52 7.94 2.74
CA THR A 132 8.39 7.51 1.65
C THR A 132 9.12 6.18 1.91
N SER A 133 8.72 5.42 2.94
CA SER A 133 9.37 4.15 3.32
C SER A 133 8.82 2.90 2.61
N GLU A 134 7.54 2.88 2.20
CA GLU A 134 6.90 1.66 1.65
C GLU A 134 7.18 1.39 0.16
N GLN A 135 7.73 0.21 -0.19
CA GLN A 135 8.22 -0.06 -1.54
C GLN A 135 7.14 -0.14 -2.64
N SER A 136 5.95 -0.69 -2.35
CA SER A 136 4.94 -1.00 -3.37
C SER A 136 3.72 -0.07 -3.38
N ASN A 137 3.55 0.75 -2.34
CA ASN A 137 2.35 1.56 -2.12
C ASN A 137 2.72 3.00 -1.74
N THR A 138 1.71 3.86 -1.61
CA THR A 138 1.88 5.21 -1.04
C THR A 138 1.04 5.31 0.21
N SER A 139 1.66 5.62 1.34
CA SER A 139 0.98 5.76 2.62
C SER A 139 0.92 7.22 3.04
N LEU A 140 -0.25 7.67 3.45
CA LEU A 140 -0.50 9.00 3.97
C LEU A 140 -0.77 8.93 5.46
N LEU A 141 -0.04 9.71 6.23
CA LEU A 141 -0.33 9.92 7.65
C LEU A 141 -1.33 11.06 7.80
N PHE A 142 -2.40 10.86 8.55
CA PHE A 142 -3.37 11.91 8.88
C PHE A 142 -3.36 12.14 10.39
N GLY A 143 -2.98 13.36 10.79
CA GLY A 143 -2.82 13.71 12.21
C GLY A 143 -1.78 12.82 12.91
N GLU A 144 -2.14 12.27 14.06
CA GLU A 144 -1.24 11.39 14.82
C GLU A 144 -1.66 9.91 14.83
N ASN A 145 -2.89 9.61 14.36
CA ASN A 145 -3.55 8.32 14.61
C ASN A 145 -4.10 7.65 13.36
N GLY A 146 -4.02 8.27 12.17
CA GLY A 146 -4.53 7.68 10.93
C GLY A 146 -3.41 7.41 9.93
N ILE A 147 -3.41 6.25 9.30
CA ILE A 147 -2.57 5.95 8.14
C ILE A 147 -3.43 5.38 7.01
N LEU A 148 -3.42 6.05 5.86
CA LEU A 148 -4.10 5.61 4.64
C LEU A 148 -3.08 5.00 3.69
N LYS A 149 -3.13 3.69 3.52
CA LYS A 149 -2.34 2.96 2.54
C LYS A 149 -3.07 2.94 1.20
N VAL A 150 -2.52 3.59 0.19
CA VAL A 150 -3.08 3.65 -1.17
C VAL A 150 -2.35 2.64 -2.06
N PHE A 151 -3.10 1.66 -2.57
CA PHE A 151 -2.55 0.58 -3.40
C PHE A 151 -2.26 1.07 -4.80
N ARG A 152 -0.98 1.13 -5.20
CA ARG A 152 -0.61 1.67 -6.52
C ARG A 152 -0.85 0.70 -7.65
N ARG A 153 -0.81 -0.60 -7.39
CA ARG A 153 -1.15 -1.67 -8.34
C ARG A 153 -2.25 -2.53 -7.71
N PRO A 154 -3.52 -2.11 -7.77
CA PRO A 154 -4.62 -2.85 -7.16
C PRO A 154 -4.90 -4.15 -7.94
N SER A 155 -5.20 -5.22 -7.22
CA SER A 155 -5.48 -6.55 -7.79
C SER A 155 -6.95 -6.92 -7.54
N PRO A 156 -7.68 -7.44 -8.54
CA PRO A 156 -9.08 -7.82 -8.33
C PRO A 156 -9.24 -9.04 -7.41
N GLY A 157 -10.21 -8.96 -6.51
CA GLY A 157 -10.53 -9.99 -5.53
C GLY A 157 -10.15 -9.60 -4.10
N PRO A 158 -10.08 -10.60 -3.20
CA PRO A 158 -9.73 -10.41 -1.80
C PRO A 158 -8.45 -9.63 -1.58
N ASN A 159 -8.46 -8.71 -0.61
CA ASN A 159 -7.28 -7.95 -0.23
C ASN A 159 -6.88 -8.29 1.21
N PRO A 160 -5.75 -9.00 1.43
CA PRO A 160 -5.35 -9.43 2.76
C PRO A 160 -5.01 -8.27 3.71
N ASP A 161 -4.58 -7.11 3.19
CA ASP A 161 -4.29 -5.93 4.01
C ASP A 161 -5.57 -5.30 4.59
N LEU A 162 -6.75 -5.62 4.04
CA LEU A 162 -8.05 -5.28 4.62
C LEU A 162 -8.63 -6.46 5.39
N GLU A 163 -8.77 -7.62 4.74
CA GLU A 163 -9.56 -8.74 5.26
C GLU A 163 -8.97 -9.34 6.54
N VAL A 164 -7.65 -9.54 6.58
CA VAL A 164 -6.99 -10.16 7.73
C VAL A 164 -7.06 -9.25 8.96
N PRO A 165 -6.58 -7.98 8.92
CA PRO A 165 -6.68 -7.10 10.08
C PRO A 165 -8.13 -6.88 10.54
N ARG A 166 -9.08 -6.81 9.60
CA ARG A 166 -10.50 -6.66 9.91
C ARG A 166 -11.07 -7.87 10.64
N ALA A 167 -10.77 -9.08 10.18
CA ALA A 167 -11.26 -10.30 10.81
C ALA A 167 -10.67 -10.47 12.22
N LEU A 168 -9.37 -10.23 12.37
CA LEU A 168 -8.68 -10.28 13.66
C LEU A 168 -9.19 -9.22 14.64
N ALA A 169 -9.45 -7.99 14.17
CA ALA A 169 -10.03 -6.93 15.00
C ALA A 169 -11.43 -7.29 15.51
N ARG A 170 -12.26 -7.99 14.71
CA ARG A 170 -13.59 -8.46 15.10
C ARG A 170 -13.56 -9.53 16.18
N LEU A 171 -12.48 -10.31 16.25
CA LEU A 171 -12.22 -11.25 17.35
C LEU A 171 -11.64 -10.56 18.60
N GLY A 172 -11.42 -9.24 18.54
CA GLY A 172 -10.83 -8.47 19.64
C GLY A 172 -9.31 -8.59 19.74
N SER A 173 -8.63 -8.99 18.66
CA SER A 173 -7.17 -9.11 18.64
C SER A 173 -6.51 -7.75 18.87
N ARG A 174 -5.53 -7.72 19.79
CA ARG A 174 -4.75 -6.52 20.15
C ARG A 174 -3.45 -6.36 19.36
N HIS A 175 -3.14 -7.32 18.49
CA HIS A 175 -1.85 -7.42 17.78
C HIS A 175 -1.87 -6.87 16.36
N VAL A 176 -3.01 -6.35 15.92
CA VAL A 176 -3.17 -5.72 14.61
C VAL A 176 -3.74 -4.32 14.76
N ALA A 177 -3.33 -3.41 13.88
CA ALA A 177 -3.98 -2.12 13.75
C ALA A 177 -5.33 -2.32 13.05
N PRO A 178 -6.48 -2.05 13.71
CA PRO A 178 -7.77 -2.24 13.08
C PRO A 178 -7.92 -1.27 11.90
N PRO A 179 -8.52 -1.73 10.79
CA PRO A 179 -8.95 -0.84 9.73
C PRO A 179 -10.08 0.05 10.25
N LEU A 180 -10.04 1.31 9.85
CA LEU A 180 -11.03 2.35 10.12
C LEU A 180 -11.96 2.55 8.92
N GLY A 181 -11.45 2.32 7.71
CA GLY A 181 -12.21 2.43 6.47
C GLY A 181 -11.40 2.01 5.26
N TRP A 182 -12.04 1.95 4.10
CA TRP A 182 -11.40 1.56 2.85
C TRP A 182 -12.07 2.22 1.65
N VAL A 183 -11.35 2.23 0.54
CA VAL A 183 -11.86 2.61 -0.78
C VAL A 183 -11.83 1.37 -1.65
N GLU A 184 -12.90 1.14 -2.41
CA GLU A 184 -13.00 0.00 -3.32
C GLU A 184 -13.63 0.39 -4.65
N THR A 185 -13.43 -0.47 -5.63
CA THR A 185 -14.10 -0.42 -6.93
C THR A 185 -14.36 -1.84 -7.43
N THR A 186 -14.90 -1.97 -8.64
CA THR A 186 -15.07 -3.25 -9.32
C THR A 186 -14.16 -3.31 -10.53
N MET A 187 -13.26 -4.30 -10.58
CA MET A 187 -12.40 -4.58 -11.74
C MET A 187 -12.59 -6.04 -12.15
N ASP A 188 -12.78 -6.28 -13.46
CA ASP A 188 -13.05 -7.61 -14.01
C ASP A 188 -14.19 -8.36 -13.28
N GLY A 189 -15.25 -7.63 -12.90
CA GLY A 189 -16.39 -8.19 -12.17
C GLY A 189 -16.14 -8.57 -10.71
N ARG A 190 -14.94 -8.28 -10.17
CA ARG A 190 -14.56 -8.56 -8.77
C ARG A 190 -14.36 -7.26 -8.00
N ALA A 191 -14.71 -7.28 -6.72
CA ALA A 191 -14.38 -6.18 -5.81
C ALA A 191 -12.86 -6.03 -5.73
N THR A 192 -12.39 -4.79 -5.70
CA THR A 192 -10.98 -4.45 -5.70
C THR A 192 -10.75 -3.33 -4.70
N VAL A 193 -9.96 -3.61 -3.66
CA VAL A 193 -9.59 -2.60 -2.67
C VAL A 193 -8.51 -1.67 -3.25
N LEU A 194 -8.78 -0.37 -3.16
CA LEU A 194 -7.97 0.72 -3.70
C LEU A 194 -7.13 1.42 -2.61
N ALA A 195 -7.66 1.51 -1.39
CA ALA A 195 -6.94 2.03 -0.24
C ALA A 195 -7.54 1.53 1.07
N VAL A 196 -6.74 1.47 2.14
CA VAL A 196 -7.18 1.11 3.50
C VAL A 196 -6.68 2.17 4.47
N LEU A 197 -7.60 2.75 5.24
CA LEU A 197 -7.32 3.62 6.37
C LEU A 197 -7.28 2.76 7.63
N SER A 198 -6.20 2.82 8.40
CA SER A 198 -6.04 2.11 9.67
C SER A 198 -5.51 3.03 10.76
N THR A 199 -5.57 2.55 11.99
CA THR A 199 -4.94 3.25 13.13
C THR A 199 -3.41 3.29 12.96
N TYR A 200 -2.80 4.46 13.10
CA TYR A 200 -1.36 4.64 13.13
C TYR A 200 -0.80 4.57 14.55
N LEU A 201 0.23 3.76 14.76
CA LEU A 201 0.87 3.58 16.07
C LEU A 201 2.13 4.45 16.18
N ARG A 202 1.96 5.73 16.49
CA ARG A 202 3.05 6.73 16.51
C ARG A 202 4.23 6.37 17.40
N SER A 203 3.97 5.79 18.57
CA SER A 203 5.00 5.42 19.55
C SER A 203 5.55 4.01 19.35
N ALA A 204 5.15 3.30 18.28
CA ALA A 204 5.67 1.98 18.00
C ALA A 204 7.13 2.05 17.53
N ALA A 205 7.94 1.13 18.05
CA ALA A 205 9.28 0.89 17.55
C ALA A 205 9.27 -0.31 16.61
N ASP A 206 10.00 -0.17 15.51
CA ASP A 206 10.20 -1.25 14.54
C ASP A 206 11.01 -2.40 15.16
N GLY A 207 10.52 -3.63 15.02
CA GLY A 207 11.10 -4.81 15.65
C GLY A 207 12.53 -5.11 15.16
N TRP A 208 12.82 -4.84 13.90
CA TRP A 208 14.17 -4.96 13.36
C TRP A 208 15.13 -3.97 14.02
N SER A 209 14.72 -2.72 14.14
CA SER A 209 15.51 -1.66 14.78
C SER A 209 15.78 -1.96 16.26
N LEU A 210 14.81 -2.51 16.98
CA LEU A 210 15.00 -2.96 18.37
C LEU A 210 16.03 -4.10 18.44
N ALA A 211 15.87 -5.14 17.63
CA ALA A 211 16.79 -6.28 17.60
C ALA A 211 18.21 -5.85 17.19
N ALA A 212 18.35 -4.98 16.17
CA ALA A 212 19.63 -4.45 15.74
C ALA A 212 20.32 -3.61 16.83
N THR A 213 19.53 -2.88 17.63
CA THR A 213 20.06 -2.12 18.78
C THR A 213 20.56 -3.05 19.88
N SER A 214 19.83 -4.12 20.19
CA SER A 214 20.27 -5.18 21.11
C SER A 214 21.59 -5.81 20.67
N VAL A 215 21.70 -6.19 19.39
CA VAL A 215 22.94 -6.78 18.84
C VAL A 215 24.10 -5.78 18.90
N ARG A 216 23.84 -4.49 18.64
CA ARG A 216 24.86 -3.44 18.75
C ARG A 216 25.34 -3.28 20.19
N ASP A 217 24.44 -3.31 21.18
CA ASP A 217 24.78 -3.23 22.60
C ASP A 217 25.69 -4.40 23.02
N LEU A 218 25.34 -5.62 22.61
CA LEU A 218 26.15 -6.81 22.88
C LEU A 218 27.58 -6.70 22.32
N TYR A 219 27.74 -6.20 21.08
CA TYR A 219 29.06 -6.04 20.48
C TYR A 219 29.87 -4.87 21.04
N ALA A 220 29.21 -3.83 21.55
CA ALA A 220 29.87 -2.68 22.16
C ALA A 220 30.21 -2.91 23.65
N GLY A 221 29.45 -3.78 24.31
CA GLY A 221 29.59 -4.08 25.73
C GLY A 221 30.78 -4.97 26.07
N GLN A 222 31.06 -5.09 27.37
CA GLN A 222 32.04 -6.02 27.92
C GLN A 222 31.40 -7.32 28.43
N SER A 223 30.07 -7.45 28.31
CA SER A 223 29.33 -8.61 28.81
C SER A 223 29.74 -9.86 28.04
N ALA A 224 30.17 -10.89 28.76
CA ALA A 224 30.59 -12.15 28.16
C ALA A 224 29.41 -12.98 27.63
N ARG A 225 28.18 -12.68 28.06
CA ARG A 225 26.94 -13.36 27.66
C ARG A 225 25.86 -12.36 27.25
N ALA A 226 25.05 -12.75 26.27
CA ALA A 226 23.93 -11.93 25.77
C ALA A 226 22.90 -11.59 26.86
N ALA A 227 22.59 -12.54 27.75
CA ALA A 227 21.64 -12.34 28.85
C ALA A 227 22.12 -11.35 29.94
N GLU A 228 23.40 -10.98 29.92
CA GLU A 228 24.01 -10.02 30.85
C GLU A 228 24.22 -8.64 30.19
N ALA A 229 23.82 -8.48 28.92
CA ALA A 229 23.89 -7.21 28.20
C ALA A 229 22.71 -6.31 28.60
N GLY A 230 22.93 -4.99 28.60
CA GLY A 230 21.88 -4.02 28.93
C GLY A 230 20.76 -3.98 27.90
N GLY A 231 21.07 -4.36 26.66
CA GLY A 231 20.14 -4.55 25.57
C GLY A 231 19.67 -5.99 25.37
N ASP A 232 19.58 -6.84 26.41
CA ASP A 232 18.99 -8.18 26.26
C ASP A 232 17.60 -8.09 25.62
N PHE A 233 17.41 -8.86 24.54
CA PHE A 233 16.20 -8.88 23.72
C PHE A 233 15.39 -10.18 23.90
N ALA A 234 15.86 -11.11 24.74
CA ALA A 234 15.16 -12.37 24.99
C ALA A 234 13.70 -12.15 25.50
N PRO A 235 13.41 -11.20 26.41
CA PRO A 235 12.04 -10.94 26.85
C PRO A 235 11.14 -10.42 25.72
N GLU A 236 11.64 -9.50 24.88
CA GLU A 236 10.94 -8.97 23.71
C GLU A 236 10.67 -10.07 22.68
N ALA A 237 11.66 -10.91 22.40
CA ALA A 237 11.52 -12.05 21.50
C ALA A 237 10.48 -13.06 22.01
N HIS A 238 10.44 -13.31 23.32
CA HIS A 238 9.41 -14.16 23.93
C HIS A 238 8.01 -13.59 23.75
N ARG A 239 7.81 -12.29 24.07
CA ARG A 239 6.51 -11.60 23.87
C ARG A 239 6.09 -11.57 22.41
N LEU A 240 7.05 -11.41 21.48
CA LEU A 240 6.77 -11.52 20.05
C LEU A 240 6.26 -12.92 19.68
N GLY A 241 6.88 -13.98 20.23
CA GLY A 241 6.43 -15.35 20.05
C GLY A 241 5.00 -15.59 20.57
N GLU A 242 4.68 -15.09 21.76
CA GLU A 242 3.32 -15.14 22.32
C GLU A 242 2.31 -14.40 21.42
N ALA A 243 2.64 -13.18 20.98
CA ALA A 243 1.81 -12.39 20.09
C ALA A 243 1.57 -13.08 18.73
N THR A 244 2.63 -13.64 18.12
CA THR A 244 2.52 -14.41 16.88
C THR A 244 1.64 -15.64 17.05
N ALA A 245 1.77 -16.36 18.17
CA ALA A 245 0.93 -17.52 18.46
C ALA A 245 -0.54 -17.13 18.70
N GLU A 246 -0.80 -16.00 19.35
CA GLU A 246 -2.16 -15.42 19.49
C GLU A 246 -2.75 -15.12 18.12
N VAL A 247 -2.04 -14.38 17.25
CA VAL A 247 -2.49 -14.08 15.88
C VAL A 247 -2.76 -15.35 15.07
N HIS A 248 -1.92 -16.37 15.16
CA HIS A 248 -2.14 -17.63 14.44
C HIS A 248 -3.41 -18.36 14.89
N ARG A 249 -3.73 -18.33 16.19
CA ARG A 249 -4.99 -18.89 16.70
C ARG A 249 -6.19 -18.09 16.22
N ASP A 250 -6.11 -16.76 16.28
CA ASP A 250 -7.18 -15.87 15.80
C ASP A 250 -7.42 -16.06 14.29
N LEU A 251 -6.36 -16.27 13.49
CA LEU A 251 -6.48 -16.58 12.06
C LEU A 251 -7.19 -17.91 11.82
N ALA A 252 -6.82 -18.96 12.57
CA ALA A 252 -7.45 -20.27 12.47
C ALA A 252 -8.93 -20.23 12.88
N GLU A 253 -9.28 -19.41 13.88
CA GLU A 253 -10.67 -19.18 14.29
C GLU A 253 -11.45 -18.39 13.22
N ALA A 254 -10.87 -17.31 12.69
CA ALA A 254 -11.54 -16.44 11.73
C ALA A 254 -11.77 -17.09 10.36
N PHE A 255 -10.80 -17.89 9.89
CA PHE A 255 -10.79 -18.41 8.51
C PHE A 255 -10.90 -19.94 8.43
N GLY A 256 -10.88 -20.63 9.56
CA GLY A 256 -10.83 -22.07 9.62
C GLY A 256 -9.43 -22.63 9.33
N THR A 257 -9.34 -23.96 9.34
CA THR A 257 -8.13 -24.70 9.02
C THR A 257 -8.45 -25.82 8.05
N ASP A 258 -7.54 -26.10 7.12
CA ASP A 258 -7.65 -27.23 6.21
C ASP A 258 -6.28 -27.90 6.04
N GLU A 259 -6.28 -29.17 5.65
CA GLU A 259 -5.07 -29.89 5.29
C GLU A 259 -4.75 -29.65 3.82
N LEU A 260 -3.57 -29.10 3.53
CA LEU A 260 -3.17 -28.86 2.15
C LEU A 260 -2.89 -30.20 1.43
N PRO A 261 -3.63 -30.55 0.37
CA PRO A 261 -3.41 -31.82 -0.33
C PRO A 261 -2.02 -31.87 -0.98
N VAL A 262 -1.48 -33.08 -1.16
CA VAL A 262 -0.17 -33.28 -1.82
C VAL A 262 -0.12 -32.61 -3.21
N ALA A 263 -1.21 -32.68 -3.97
CA ALA A 263 -1.30 -32.01 -5.27
C ALA A 263 -1.15 -30.49 -5.16
N ALA A 264 -1.80 -29.86 -4.17
CA ALA A 264 -1.68 -28.42 -3.94
C ALA A 264 -0.26 -28.04 -3.44
N HIS A 265 0.41 -28.91 -2.67
CA HIS A 265 1.83 -28.74 -2.36
C HIS A 265 2.72 -28.75 -3.60
N GLN A 266 2.46 -29.67 -4.54
CA GLN A 266 3.18 -29.74 -5.81
C GLN A 266 2.95 -28.49 -6.66
N GLU A 267 1.69 -28.06 -6.81
CA GLU A 267 1.35 -26.83 -7.53
C GLU A 267 2.02 -25.59 -6.93
N LEU A 268 2.05 -25.47 -5.59
CA LEU A 268 2.73 -24.37 -4.91
C LEU A 268 4.24 -24.39 -5.17
N ALA A 269 4.87 -25.57 -5.12
CA ALA A 269 6.28 -25.74 -5.41
C ALA A 269 6.60 -25.39 -6.88
N GLU A 270 5.76 -25.82 -7.82
CA GLU A 270 5.87 -25.48 -9.25
C GLU A 270 5.74 -23.98 -9.49
N GLN A 271 4.80 -23.31 -8.81
CA GLN A 271 4.67 -21.85 -8.88
C GLN A 271 5.90 -21.13 -8.33
N MET A 272 6.46 -21.59 -7.20
CA MET A 272 7.69 -21.04 -6.64
C MET A 272 8.87 -21.23 -7.60
N GLN A 273 8.99 -22.41 -8.23
CA GLN A 273 10.02 -22.69 -9.22
C GLN A 273 9.86 -21.83 -10.48
N GLY A 274 8.65 -21.69 -11.03
CA GLY A 274 8.41 -20.83 -12.18
C GLY A 274 8.70 -19.34 -11.92
N ARG A 275 8.47 -18.88 -10.68
CA ARG A 275 8.88 -17.54 -10.24
C ARG A 275 10.40 -17.40 -10.17
N LEU A 276 11.11 -18.43 -9.71
CA LEU A 276 12.57 -18.47 -9.72
C LEU A 276 13.11 -18.44 -11.15
N ASP A 277 12.57 -19.26 -12.05
CA ASP A 277 12.98 -19.30 -13.46
C ASP A 277 12.82 -17.91 -14.12
N THR A 278 11.70 -17.23 -13.84
CA THR A 278 11.45 -15.86 -14.30
C THR A 278 12.44 -14.86 -13.69
N ALA A 279 12.72 -14.98 -12.39
CA ALA A 279 13.66 -14.10 -11.69
C ALA A 279 15.10 -14.28 -12.21
N VAL A 280 15.50 -15.51 -12.55
CA VAL A 280 16.80 -15.84 -13.13
C VAL A 280 17.01 -15.17 -14.49
N ILE A 281 15.97 -15.07 -15.32
CA ILE A 281 16.04 -14.33 -16.60
C ILE A 281 16.34 -12.85 -16.36
N ALA A 282 15.69 -12.24 -15.38
CA ALA A 282 15.89 -10.83 -15.03
C ALA A 282 17.22 -10.58 -14.28
N VAL A 283 17.67 -11.54 -13.48
CA VAL A 283 18.86 -11.47 -12.63
C VAL A 283 19.68 -12.76 -12.78
N PRO A 284 20.54 -12.87 -13.82
CA PRO A 284 21.30 -14.09 -14.09
C PRO A 284 22.24 -14.54 -12.95
N ALA A 285 22.57 -13.65 -12.00
CA ALA A 285 23.36 -13.99 -10.81
C ALA A 285 22.65 -14.96 -9.86
N LEU A 286 21.34 -15.20 -10.04
CA LEU A 286 20.56 -16.15 -9.23
C LEU A 286 20.73 -17.61 -9.67
N VAL A 287 21.23 -17.89 -10.88
CA VAL A 287 21.39 -19.26 -11.43
C VAL A 287 22.06 -20.28 -10.48
N PRO A 288 23.09 -19.93 -9.67
CA PRO A 288 23.75 -20.89 -8.79
C PRO A 288 22.94 -21.31 -7.55
N TYR A 289 21.81 -20.64 -7.27
CA TYR A 289 20.98 -20.82 -6.05
C TYR A 289 19.62 -21.39 -6.40
#